data_AF-A0A7T8KBN1-F1
#
_entry.id   AF-A0A7T8KBN1-F1
#
_cell.length_a   1.000
_cell.length_b   1.000
_cell.length_c   1.000
_cell.angle_alpha   90.00
_cell.angle_beta   90.00
_cell.angle_gamma   90.00
#
_symmetry.space_group_name_H-M   'P 1'
#
loop_
_entity.id
_entity.type
_entity.pdbx_description
1 polymer ?
#
loop_
_entity_poly.entity_id
_entity_poly.type
_entity_poly.pdbx_seq_one_letter_code
_entity_poly.pdbx_strand_id
1 'polypeptide(L)'
;DKFGVVQRVQNIDIPVIYPDEFHNGLWGGEGVIKGLLEPEKQRHYPNLRVPQCRYWWPKLHFAVVYSRILDKYIEMPATRRGLKLVDEASGFDNYLLNTPVNEIYSWTLLRIKREILLSLCFPEERGLKPQIFDEYESYRVDFDVADWHGLRMEEAYHKVKRANKVEALRKSRIPLKEVYREELVGALRRGYLEEVDTELVIKEEAEKEGQGLVGSMSKKLTGLFKK
;
A
#
# COMPACT_ATOMS: atom_id res chain seq x y z
N ASP A 1 9.89 -7.23 45.46
CA ASP A 1 10.49 -8.57 45.44
C ASP A 1 11.02 -9.01 46.79
N LYS A 2 10.93 -10.31 47.08
CA LYS A 2 11.25 -10.96 48.37
C LYS A 2 12.69 -10.74 48.89
N PHE A 3 13.55 -10.06 48.13
CA PHE A 3 14.98 -9.89 48.40
C PHE A 3 15.47 -8.42 48.33
N GLY A 4 14.59 -7.43 48.16
CA GLY A 4 14.97 -6.00 48.20
C GLY A 4 15.90 -5.51 47.08
N VAL A 5 16.17 -6.34 46.07
CA VAL A 5 16.99 -5.98 44.90
C VAL A 5 16.13 -5.24 43.88
N VAL A 6 16.63 -4.12 43.34
CA VAL A 6 15.97 -3.38 42.26
C VAL A 6 16.14 -4.15 40.95
N GLN A 7 15.04 -4.66 40.39
CA GLN A 7 15.01 -5.30 39.08
C GLN A 7 14.27 -4.41 38.07
N ARG A 8 14.75 -4.37 36.83
CA ARG A 8 14.05 -3.69 35.74
C ARG A 8 12.88 -4.58 35.29
N VAL A 9 11.65 -4.09 35.46
CA VAL A 9 10.44 -4.77 34.98
C VAL A 9 10.23 -4.37 33.52
N GLN A 10 10.11 -5.37 32.64
CA GLN A 10 9.79 -5.17 31.22
C GLN A 10 8.29 -5.42 31.00
N ASN A 11 7.63 -4.54 30.24
CA ASN A 11 6.27 -4.78 29.78
C ASN A 11 6.35 -5.58 28.47
N ILE A 12 5.87 -6.82 28.50
CA ILE A 12 5.83 -7.71 27.33
C ILE A 12 4.38 -7.80 26.87
N ASP A 13 4.15 -7.54 25.59
CA ASP A 13 2.81 -7.57 25.01
C ASP A 13 2.25 -8.99 24.93
N ILE A 14 0.93 -9.10 25.09
CA ILE A 14 0.21 -10.37 24.97
C ILE A 14 -0.04 -10.64 23.48
N PRO A 15 0.30 -11.83 22.96
CA PRO A 15 0.02 -12.17 21.56
C PRO A 15 -1.48 -12.26 21.33
N VAL A 16 -1.99 -11.40 20.45
CA VAL A 16 -3.39 -11.37 20.03
C VAL A 16 -3.52 -11.97 18.63
N ILE A 17 -4.53 -12.83 18.45
CA ILE A 17 -4.87 -13.43 17.17
C ILE A 17 -6.03 -12.64 16.57
N TYR A 18 -5.84 -12.14 15.34
CA TYR A 18 -6.86 -11.41 14.59
C TYR A 18 -7.45 -12.33 13.50
N PRO A 19 -8.74 -12.69 13.58
CA PRO A 19 -9.41 -13.45 12.53
C PRO A 19 -9.76 -12.54 11.33
N ASP A 20 -10.11 -13.10 10.17
CA ASP A 20 -10.35 -12.28 8.96
C ASP A 20 -11.52 -11.28 9.11
N GLU A 21 -12.53 -11.62 9.92
CA GLU A 21 -13.67 -10.73 10.21
C GLU A 21 -13.26 -9.46 10.96
N PHE A 22 -12.11 -9.49 11.63
CA PHE A 22 -11.54 -8.34 12.31
C PHE A 22 -11.35 -7.15 11.36
N HIS A 23 -10.89 -7.42 10.13
CA HIS A 23 -10.57 -6.39 9.15
C HIS A 23 -11.79 -5.65 8.61
N ASN A 24 -13.01 -6.11 8.95
CA ASN A 24 -14.26 -5.47 8.57
C ASN A 24 -14.81 -4.53 9.65
N GLY A 25 -14.33 -4.64 10.89
CA GLY A 25 -14.93 -3.98 12.05
C GLY A 25 -14.04 -2.98 12.79
N LEU A 26 -14.64 -2.35 13.80
CA LEU A 26 -14.00 -1.46 14.77
C LEU A 26 -13.80 -2.18 16.12
N TRP A 27 -12.72 -2.92 16.24
CA TRP A 27 -12.44 -3.72 17.45
C TRP A 27 -11.52 -2.99 18.44
N GLY A 28 -10.96 -1.84 18.04
CA GLY A 28 -10.12 -1.00 18.89
C GLY A 28 -8.79 -1.63 19.31
N GLY A 29 -8.36 -2.74 18.68
CA GLY A 29 -7.16 -3.50 19.07
C GLY A 29 -7.46 -4.70 19.98
N GLU A 30 -8.72 -4.92 20.37
CA GLU A 30 -9.12 -6.21 20.94
C GLU A 30 -9.08 -7.31 19.88
N GLY A 31 -8.80 -8.54 20.29
CA GLY A 31 -8.81 -9.71 19.41
C GLY A 31 -8.92 -10.99 20.21
N VAL A 32 -8.64 -12.12 19.57
CA VAL A 32 -8.74 -13.42 20.23
C VAL A 32 -7.45 -13.71 20.97
N ILE A 33 -7.55 -13.94 22.27
CA ILE A 33 -6.40 -14.34 23.08
C ILE A 33 -6.46 -15.86 23.25
N LYS A 34 -5.35 -16.52 22.93
CA LYS A 34 -5.14 -17.94 23.21
C LYS A 34 -4.18 -18.07 24.38
N GLY A 35 -4.58 -18.83 25.39
CA GLY A 35 -3.70 -19.08 26.54
C GLY A 35 -4.07 -20.35 27.28
N LEU A 36 -3.28 -20.61 28.30
CA LEU A 36 -3.42 -21.79 29.16
C LEU A 36 -3.99 -21.34 30.49
N LEU A 37 -5.01 -22.05 30.96
CA LEU A 37 -5.51 -21.86 32.32
C LEU A 37 -4.74 -22.81 33.24
N GLU A 38 -4.08 -22.25 34.25
CA GLU A 38 -3.48 -23.06 35.31
C GLU A 38 -4.57 -23.89 36.00
N PRO A 39 -4.32 -25.20 36.22
CA PRO A 39 -5.26 -26.02 36.97
C PRO A 39 -5.34 -25.51 38.42
N GLU A 40 -6.51 -25.61 39.04
CA GLU A 40 -6.71 -25.18 40.42
C GLU A 40 -5.69 -25.83 41.37
N LYS A 41 -5.09 -25.02 42.25
CA LYS A 41 -4.10 -25.48 43.21
C LYS A 41 -4.76 -26.39 44.23
N GLN A 42 -4.32 -27.64 44.29
CA GLN A 42 -4.76 -28.59 45.30
C GLN A 42 -3.88 -28.47 46.55
N ARG A 43 -4.49 -28.58 47.74
CA ARG A 43 -3.87 -28.22 49.02
C ARG A 43 -2.77 -29.18 49.46
N HIS A 44 -2.90 -30.47 49.14
CA HIS A 44 -2.04 -31.54 49.66
C HIS A 44 -1.24 -32.28 48.59
N TYR A 45 -1.56 -32.12 47.31
CA TYR A 45 -0.92 -32.83 46.21
C TYR A 45 -0.78 -31.91 44.98
N PRO A 46 0.32 -32.03 44.21
CA PRO A 46 0.45 -31.30 42.97
C PRO A 46 -0.62 -31.76 41.98
N ASN A 47 -1.37 -30.82 41.42
CA ASN A 47 -2.38 -31.11 40.42
C ASN A 47 -1.70 -31.42 39.08
N LEU A 48 -1.59 -32.70 38.73
CA LEU A 48 -0.93 -33.20 37.50
C LEU A 48 -1.78 -33.05 36.23
N ARG A 49 -2.92 -32.36 36.30
CA ARG A 49 -3.78 -32.14 35.14
C ARG A 49 -3.07 -31.26 34.12
N VAL A 50 -3.17 -31.65 32.85
CA VAL A 50 -2.68 -30.84 31.73
C VAL A 50 -3.44 -29.50 31.72
N PRO A 51 -2.75 -28.35 31.65
CA PRO A 51 -3.41 -27.06 31.59
C PRO A 51 -4.30 -26.97 30.35
N GLN A 52 -5.52 -26.48 30.53
CA GLN A 52 -6.48 -26.41 29.43
C GLN A 52 -6.23 -25.17 28.57
N CYS A 53 -6.18 -25.37 27.26
CA CYS A 53 -6.14 -24.28 26.30
C CYS A 53 -7.51 -23.59 26.24
N ARG A 54 -7.54 -22.29 26.51
CA ARG A 54 -8.74 -21.45 26.46
C ARG A 54 -8.56 -20.33 25.44
N TYR A 55 -9.63 -20.06 24.71
CA TYR A 55 -9.75 -18.91 23.83
C TYR A 55 -10.67 -17.88 24.48
N TRP A 56 -10.21 -16.64 24.56
CA TRP A 56 -11.01 -15.51 25.00
C TRP A 56 -11.42 -14.69 23.79
N TRP A 57 -12.73 -14.68 23.52
CA TRP A 57 -13.33 -13.96 22.41
C TRP A 57 -13.83 -12.58 22.88
N PRO A 58 -13.63 -11.53 22.08
CA PRO A 58 -14.22 -10.23 22.37
C PRO A 58 -15.74 -10.25 22.16
N LYS A 59 -16.45 -9.35 22.83
CA LYS A 59 -17.91 -9.19 22.65
C LYS A 59 -18.18 -8.19 21.54
N LEU A 60 -18.67 -8.69 20.41
CA LEU A 60 -19.02 -7.90 19.24
C LEU A 60 -20.49 -7.49 19.27
N HIS A 61 -20.78 -6.30 18.76
CA HIS A 61 -22.13 -5.81 18.50
C HIS A 61 -22.12 -4.99 17.21
N PHE A 62 -23.26 -4.92 16.53
CA PHE A 62 -23.42 -4.03 15.39
C PHE A 62 -23.62 -2.61 15.89
N ALA A 63 -22.79 -1.69 15.41
CA ALA A 63 -22.88 -0.27 15.71
C ALA A 63 -22.99 0.53 14.41
N VAL A 64 -23.80 1.58 14.44
CA VAL A 64 -23.91 2.54 13.35
C VAL A 64 -23.13 3.78 13.76
N VAL A 65 -22.15 4.14 12.94
CA VAL A 65 -21.28 5.28 13.17
C VAL A 65 -21.46 6.27 12.03
N TYR A 66 -21.52 7.56 12.35
CA TYR A 66 -21.66 8.62 11.36
C TYR A 66 -20.31 9.30 11.11
N SER A 67 -19.93 9.41 9.83
CA SER A 67 -18.78 10.20 9.38
C SER A 67 -19.28 11.57 8.91
N ARG A 68 -18.76 12.65 9.51
CA ARG A 68 -19.14 14.02 9.19
C ARG A 68 -18.54 14.46 7.86
N ILE A 69 -17.30 14.04 7.59
CA ILE A 69 -16.58 14.40 6.36
C ILE A 69 -17.19 13.70 5.14
N LEU A 70 -17.57 12.43 5.27
CA LEU A 70 -18.17 11.66 4.18
C LEU A 70 -19.70 11.83 4.07
N ASP A 71 -20.34 12.47 5.06
CA ASP A 71 -21.79 12.61 5.23
C ASP A 71 -22.55 11.28 5.09
N LYS A 72 -22.05 10.23 5.77
CA LYS A 72 -22.57 8.86 5.65
C LYS A 72 -22.66 8.16 6.99
N TYR A 73 -23.73 7.38 7.15
CA TYR A 73 -23.87 6.38 8.21
C TYR A 73 -23.25 5.06 7.76
N ILE A 74 -22.37 4.50 8.59
CA ILE A 74 -21.64 3.28 8.32
C ILE A 74 -21.98 2.29 9.42
N GLU A 75 -22.62 1.18 9.05
CA GLU A 75 -22.84 0.06 9.94
C GLU A 75 -21.62 -0.86 9.91
N MET A 76 -21.07 -1.19 11.08
CA MET A 76 -19.94 -2.12 11.20
C MET A 76 -19.98 -2.87 12.54
N PRO A 77 -19.40 -4.08 12.61
CA PRO A 77 -19.22 -4.77 13.88
C PRO A 77 -18.18 -4.04 14.72
N ALA A 78 -18.54 -3.70 15.95
CA ALA A 78 -17.71 -2.97 16.87
C ALA A 78 -17.59 -3.67 18.23
N THR A 79 -16.50 -3.40 18.94
CA THR A 79 -16.34 -3.75 20.36
C THR A 79 -16.67 -2.54 21.24
N ARG A 80 -16.97 -2.80 22.51
CA ARG A 80 -17.33 -1.71 23.44
C ARG A 80 -16.16 -0.77 23.67
N ARG A 81 -14.94 -1.30 23.64
CA ARG A 81 -13.71 -0.50 23.68
C ARG A 81 -13.55 0.34 22.40
N GLY A 82 -13.80 -0.24 21.23
CA GLY A 82 -13.75 0.49 19.96
C GLY A 82 -14.65 1.73 19.97
N LEU A 83 -15.90 1.58 20.43
CA LEU A 83 -16.81 2.71 20.61
C LEU A 83 -16.31 3.72 21.64
N LYS A 84 -15.78 3.25 22.77
CA LYS A 84 -15.21 4.14 23.80
C LYS A 84 -14.05 4.99 23.26
N LEU A 85 -13.19 4.43 22.41
CA LEU A 85 -12.09 5.18 21.79
C LEU A 85 -12.60 6.27 20.83
N VAL A 86 -13.72 6.01 20.14
CA VAL A 86 -14.40 7.00 19.31
C VAL A 86 -14.97 8.14 20.16
N ASP A 87 -15.58 7.80 21.29
CA ASP A 87 -16.09 8.79 22.25
C ASP A 87 -14.94 9.62 22.86
N GLU A 88 -13.83 8.99 23.23
CA GLU A 88 -12.62 9.64 23.75
C GLU A 88 -12.00 10.60 22.71
N ALA A 89 -12.03 10.24 21.43
CA ALA A 89 -11.59 11.11 20.33
C ALA A 89 -12.64 12.16 19.90
N SER A 90 -13.79 12.23 20.57
CA SER A 90 -14.87 13.17 20.26
C SER A 90 -15.39 13.07 18.82
N GLY A 91 -15.45 11.85 18.28
CA GLY A 91 -16.00 11.58 16.95
C GLY A 91 -15.22 10.54 16.16
N PHE A 92 -15.90 9.93 15.19
CA PHE A 92 -15.33 8.84 14.40
C PHE A 92 -14.23 9.28 13.46
N ASP A 93 -14.42 10.39 12.75
CA ASP A 93 -13.39 10.90 11.84
C ASP A 93 -12.16 11.36 12.63
N ASN A 94 -12.37 12.02 13.78
CA ASN A 94 -11.29 12.40 14.69
C ASN A 94 -10.51 11.18 15.19
N TYR A 95 -11.21 10.12 15.59
CA TYR A 95 -10.58 8.87 16.00
C TYR A 95 -9.68 8.33 14.88
N LEU A 96 -10.20 8.22 13.66
CA LEU A 96 -9.41 7.72 12.53
C LEU A 96 -8.23 8.64 12.19
N LEU A 97 -8.42 9.95 12.16
CA LEU A 97 -7.37 10.89 11.78
C LEU A 97 -6.25 10.96 12.84
N ASN A 98 -6.60 11.00 14.13
CA ASN A 98 -5.64 11.05 15.24
C ASN A 98 -4.86 9.76 15.43
N THR A 99 -5.50 8.61 15.25
CA THR A 99 -4.83 7.32 15.48
C THR A 99 -3.82 7.01 14.36
N PRO A 100 -2.58 6.63 14.69
CA PRO A 100 -1.60 6.24 13.69
C PRO A 100 -1.99 4.92 13.03
N VAL A 101 -1.49 4.70 11.80
CA VAL A 101 -1.80 3.52 10.99
C VAL A 101 -1.50 2.21 11.71
N ASN A 102 -0.43 2.16 12.51
CA ASN A 102 0.00 0.95 13.22
C ASN A 102 -0.98 0.53 14.33
N GLU A 103 -1.78 1.46 14.86
CA GLU A 103 -2.80 1.19 15.88
C GLU A 103 -4.16 0.88 15.26
N ILE A 104 -4.40 1.33 14.02
CA ILE A 104 -5.57 0.96 13.24
C ILE A 104 -5.30 -0.36 12.53
N TYR A 105 -5.56 -1.46 13.22
CA TYR A 105 -5.29 -2.80 12.69
C TYR A 105 -6.26 -3.25 11.56
N SER A 106 -7.41 -2.58 11.38
CA SER A 106 -8.47 -3.00 10.46
C SER A 106 -8.34 -2.37 9.07
N TRP A 107 -8.45 -3.18 8.01
CA TRP A 107 -8.29 -2.69 6.63
C TRP A 107 -9.45 -1.81 6.18
N THR A 108 -10.69 -2.09 6.59
CA THR A 108 -11.84 -1.23 6.24
C THR A 108 -11.68 0.16 6.82
N LEU A 109 -11.22 0.26 8.08
CA LEU A 109 -10.96 1.55 8.72
C LEU A 109 -9.84 2.33 8.02
N LEU A 110 -8.77 1.66 7.61
CA LEU A 110 -7.68 2.28 6.86
C LEU A 110 -8.14 2.81 5.48
N ARG A 111 -9.05 2.09 4.82
CA ARG A 111 -9.67 2.53 3.57
C ARG A 111 -10.57 3.74 3.78
N ILE A 112 -11.41 3.72 4.82
CA ILE A 112 -12.26 4.87 5.18
C ILE A 112 -11.39 6.09 5.51
N LYS A 113 -10.31 5.91 6.28
CA LYS A 113 -9.35 6.97 6.57
C LYS A 113 -8.75 7.58 5.29
N ARG A 114 -8.39 6.76 4.31
CA ARG A 114 -7.95 7.25 3.00
C ARG A 114 -9.04 8.05 2.28
N GLU A 115 -10.28 7.57 2.27
CA GLU A 115 -11.39 8.32 1.65
C GLU A 115 -11.60 9.68 2.32
N ILE A 116 -11.52 9.73 3.65
CA ILE A 116 -11.57 10.97 4.43
C ILE A 116 -10.43 11.92 4.01
N LEU A 117 -9.18 11.46 3.99
CA LEU A 117 -8.05 12.30 3.58
C LEU A 117 -8.17 12.80 2.14
N LEU A 118 -8.66 11.97 1.22
CA LEU A 118 -8.93 12.37 -0.17
C LEU A 118 -10.04 13.43 -0.26
N SER A 119 -11.09 13.33 0.56
CA SER A 119 -12.13 14.36 0.62
C SER A 119 -11.64 15.69 1.19
N LEU A 120 -10.65 15.67 2.10
CA LEU A 120 -9.99 16.89 2.58
C LEU A 120 -9.06 17.51 1.54
N CYS A 121 -8.50 16.72 0.62
CA CYS A 121 -7.69 17.24 -0.49
C CYS A 121 -8.52 17.98 -1.54
N PHE A 122 -9.71 17.46 -1.85
CA PHE A 122 -10.62 17.99 -2.88
C PHE A 122 -12.01 18.30 -2.30
N PRO A 123 -12.14 19.35 -1.47
CA PRO A 123 -13.38 19.66 -0.77
C PRO A 123 -14.53 20.04 -1.72
N GLU A 124 -14.25 20.79 -2.79
CA GLU A 124 -15.28 21.24 -3.75
C GLU A 124 -15.84 20.08 -4.58
N GLU A 125 -14.97 19.24 -5.14
CA GLU A 125 -15.39 18.07 -5.94
C GLU A 125 -16.19 17.05 -5.13
N ARG A 126 -15.96 17.01 -3.82
CA ARG A 126 -16.63 16.08 -2.89
C ARG A 126 -17.82 16.70 -2.17
N GLY A 127 -18.13 17.97 -2.41
CA GLY A 127 -19.27 18.66 -1.79
C GLY A 127 -19.15 18.85 -0.28
N LEU A 128 -17.91 19.00 0.22
CA LEU A 128 -17.66 19.18 1.65
C LEU A 128 -18.16 20.57 2.10
N LYS A 129 -18.89 20.60 3.21
CA LYS A 129 -19.37 21.86 3.80
C LYS A 129 -18.19 22.66 4.36
N PRO A 130 -18.12 23.99 4.16
CA PRO A 130 -16.98 24.80 4.59
C PRO A 130 -16.75 24.75 6.11
N GLN A 131 -17.83 24.73 6.90
CA GLN A 131 -17.76 24.60 8.37
C GLN A 131 -17.02 23.33 8.82
N ILE A 132 -17.25 22.21 8.12
CA ILE A 132 -16.60 20.94 8.42
C ILE A 132 -15.15 20.99 7.97
N PHE A 133 -14.87 21.59 6.81
CA PHE A 133 -13.50 21.76 6.33
C PHE A 133 -12.63 22.53 7.32
N ASP A 134 -13.13 23.64 7.87
CA ASP A 134 -12.41 24.47 8.84
C ASP A 134 -12.06 23.68 10.13
N GLU A 135 -12.96 22.79 10.59
CA GLU A 135 -12.70 21.93 11.77
C GLU A 135 -11.58 20.90 11.54
N TYR A 136 -11.47 20.36 10.32
CA TYR A 136 -10.54 19.28 9.99
C TYR A 136 -9.32 19.74 9.19
N GLU A 137 -9.14 21.05 9.00
CA GLU A 137 -8.04 21.62 8.22
C GLU A 137 -6.66 21.18 8.73
N SER A 138 -6.52 21.00 10.04
CA SER A 138 -5.29 20.54 10.70
C SER A 138 -4.79 19.17 10.23
N TYR A 139 -5.68 18.32 9.71
CA TYR A 139 -5.36 16.97 9.23
C TYR A 139 -5.15 16.90 7.72
N ARG A 140 -5.08 18.04 7.04
CA ARG A 140 -4.86 18.08 5.60
C ARG A 140 -3.47 17.55 5.26
N VAL A 141 -3.44 16.69 4.26
CA VAL A 141 -2.23 16.05 3.74
C VAL A 141 -2.22 16.21 2.23
N ASP A 142 -1.05 16.13 1.61
CA ASP A 142 -0.92 16.14 0.16
C ASP A 142 -1.63 14.95 -0.49
N PHE A 143 -2.12 15.15 -1.71
CA PHE A 143 -2.81 14.12 -2.47
C PHE A 143 -2.00 12.84 -2.61
N ASP A 144 -0.70 12.96 -2.90
CA ASP A 144 0.17 11.81 -3.08
C ASP A 144 0.22 10.97 -1.80
N VAL A 145 0.42 11.59 -0.65
CA VAL A 145 0.48 10.88 0.63
C VAL A 145 -0.89 10.28 0.99
N ALA A 146 -1.98 11.03 0.78
CA ALA A 146 -3.34 10.55 1.04
C ALA A 146 -3.72 9.34 0.16
N ASP A 147 -3.39 9.37 -1.13
CA ASP A 147 -3.74 8.34 -2.09
C ASP A 147 -2.96 7.03 -1.89
N TRP A 148 -1.82 7.07 -1.21
CA TRP A 148 -1.06 5.89 -0.80
C TRP A 148 -1.41 5.37 0.61
N HIS A 149 -2.22 6.12 1.36
CA HIS A 149 -2.60 5.75 2.71
C HIS A 149 -3.46 4.47 2.75
N GLY A 150 -3.21 3.58 3.71
CA GLY A 150 -4.08 2.43 4.00
C GLY A 150 -4.16 1.36 2.91
N LEU A 151 -3.30 1.42 1.89
CA LEU A 151 -3.18 0.38 0.87
C LEU A 151 -2.46 -0.85 1.43
N ARG A 152 -2.96 -2.03 1.11
CA ARG A 152 -2.19 -3.27 1.32
C ARG A 152 -1.04 -3.34 0.33
N MET A 153 -0.01 -4.11 0.65
CA MET A 153 1.14 -4.30 -0.23
C MET A 153 0.74 -4.77 -1.63
N GLU A 154 -0.21 -5.70 -1.71
CA GLU A 154 -0.75 -6.19 -2.99
C GLU A 154 -1.46 -5.09 -3.77
N GLU A 155 -2.27 -4.27 -3.10
CA GLU A 155 -3.02 -3.18 -3.72
C GLU A 155 -2.09 -2.06 -4.19
N ALA A 156 -1.08 -1.74 -3.38
CA ALA A 156 -0.01 -0.81 -3.73
C ALA A 156 0.75 -1.30 -4.97
N TYR A 157 1.14 -2.58 -4.99
CA TYR A 157 1.77 -3.18 -6.16
C TYR A 157 0.88 -3.12 -7.40
N HIS A 158 -0.40 -3.45 -7.27
CA HIS A 158 -1.35 -3.36 -8.38
C HIS A 158 -1.54 -1.92 -8.87
N LYS A 159 -1.54 -0.94 -7.97
CA LYS A 159 -1.60 0.49 -8.31
C LYS A 159 -0.39 0.91 -9.14
N VAL A 160 0.83 0.60 -8.69
CA VAL A 160 2.08 0.86 -9.45
C VAL A 160 2.05 0.14 -10.81
N LYS A 161 1.68 -1.15 -10.83
CA LYS A 161 1.64 -1.94 -12.05
C LYS A 161 0.66 -1.36 -13.09
N ARG A 162 -0.49 -0.84 -12.65
CA ARG A 162 -1.45 -0.16 -13.53
C ARG A 162 -0.87 1.14 -14.08
N ALA A 163 -0.24 1.95 -13.24
CA ALA A 163 0.41 3.20 -13.66
C ALA A 163 1.50 2.94 -14.72
N ASN A 164 2.41 2.00 -14.44
CA ASN A 164 3.48 1.61 -15.36
C ASN A 164 2.94 1.07 -16.69
N LYS A 165 1.84 0.30 -16.65
CA LYS A 165 1.19 -0.20 -17.87
C LYS A 165 0.63 0.95 -18.72
N VAL A 166 -0.01 1.93 -18.10
CA VAL A 166 -0.54 3.12 -18.80
C VAL A 166 0.60 3.94 -19.40
N GLU A 167 1.68 4.15 -18.66
CA GLU A 167 2.87 4.84 -19.16
C GLU A 167 3.53 4.10 -20.32
N ALA A 168 3.67 2.77 -20.21
CA ALA A 168 4.23 1.94 -21.29
C ALA A 168 3.37 2.04 -22.56
N LEU A 169 2.04 2.02 -22.43
CA LEU A 169 1.12 2.19 -23.56
C LEU A 169 1.21 3.59 -24.20
N ARG A 170 1.37 4.64 -23.39
CA ARG A 170 1.59 6.01 -23.88
C ARG A 170 2.91 6.10 -24.65
N LYS A 171 4.00 5.55 -24.08
CA LYS A 171 5.32 5.52 -24.72
C LYS A 171 5.31 4.71 -26.01
N SER A 172 4.66 3.55 -26.03
CA SER A 172 4.57 2.72 -27.25
C SER A 172 3.71 3.34 -28.36
N ARG A 173 2.81 4.27 -28.02
CA ARG A 173 2.00 4.99 -29.02
C ARG A 173 2.80 6.06 -29.77
N ILE A 174 3.87 6.59 -29.15
CA ILE A 174 4.74 7.59 -29.78
C ILE A 174 5.59 6.88 -30.84
N PRO A 175 5.49 7.24 -32.12
CA PRO A 175 6.31 6.64 -33.17
C PRO A 175 7.80 6.88 -32.90
N LEU A 176 8.64 5.85 -33.10
CA LEU A 176 10.09 5.94 -32.90
C LEU A 176 10.75 7.06 -33.71
N LYS A 177 10.18 7.41 -34.88
CA LYS A 177 10.64 8.53 -35.70
C LYS A 177 10.63 9.87 -34.93
N GLU A 178 9.62 10.10 -34.09
CA GLU A 178 9.53 11.34 -33.31
C GLU A 178 10.61 11.39 -32.24
N VAL A 179 10.86 10.26 -31.57
CA VAL A 179 11.93 10.09 -30.57
C VAL A 179 13.31 10.35 -31.21
N TYR A 180 13.64 9.68 -32.31
CA TYR A 180 14.92 9.88 -33.00
C TYR A 180 15.10 11.29 -33.56
N ARG A 181 14.01 11.95 -33.98
CA ARG A 181 14.06 13.34 -34.40
C ARG A 181 14.43 14.26 -33.24
N GLU A 182 13.86 14.06 -32.06
CA GLU A 182 14.21 14.83 -30.85
C GLU A 182 15.65 14.59 -30.41
N GLU A 183 16.12 13.34 -30.46
CA GLU A 183 17.51 12.97 -30.18
C GLU A 183 18.49 13.65 -31.15
N LEU A 184 18.17 13.65 -32.45
CA LEU A 184 18.99 14.31 -33.49
C LEU A 184 19.02 15.82 -33.29
N VAL A 185 17.88 16.46 -33.03
CA VAL A 185 17.83 17.90 -32.72
C VAL A 185 18.66 18.20 -31.46
N GLY A 186 18.61 17.34 -30.44
CA GLY A 186 19.43 17.45 -29.24
C GLY A 186 20.92 17.25 -29.51
N ALA A 187 21.30 16.37 -30.44
CA ALA A 187 22.70 16.18 -30.86
C ALA A 187 23.22 17.40 -31.64
N LEU A 188 22.41 17.95 -32.55
CA LEU A 188 22.75 19.16 -33.32
C LEU A 188 22.96 20.38 -32.41
N ARG A 189 22.05 20.61 -31.45
CA ARG A 189 22.22 21.70 -30.46
C ARG A 189 23.48 21.57 -29.61
N ARG A 190 23.99 20.35 -29.42
CA ARG A 190 25.22 20.06 -28.68
C ARG A 190 26.48 20.14 -29.54
N GLY A 191 26.36 20.41 -30.84
CA GLY A 191 27.50 20.57 -31.77
C GLY A 191 28.15 19.27 -32.27
N TYR A 192 27.59 18.10 -31.95
CA TYR A 192 28.21 16.80 -32.29
C TYR A 192 28.25 16.47 -33.79
N LEU A 193 27.49 17.20 -34.62
CA LEU A 193 27.27 16.87 -36.04
C LEU A 193 27.90 17.89 -37.00
N GLU A 194 28.64 18.89 -36.50
CA GLU A 194 29.37 19.83 -37.37
C GLU A 194 30.62 19.17 -38.02
N GLU A 195 31.12 18.06 -37.45
CA GLU A 195 32.30 17.32 -37.94
C GLU A 195 31.97 15.99 -38.65
N VAL A 196 30.71 15.56 -38.67
CA VAL A 196 30.32 14.24 -39.19
C VAL A 196 29.77 14.37 -40.61
N ASP A 197 30.55 13.92 -41.60
CA ASP A 197 30.11 13.77 -43.00
C ASP A 197 28.98 12.74 -43.09
N THR A 198 27.75 13.23 -43.20
CA THR A 198 26.52 12.40 -43.27
C THR A 198 26.50 11.43 -44.46
N GLU A 199 27.28 11.70 -45.51
CA GLU A 199 27.40 10.84 -46.69
C GLU A 199 28.24 9.57 -46.47
N LEU A 200 29.14 9.55 -45.48
CA LEU A 200 29.99 8.39 -45.19
C LEU A 200 29.24 7.33 -44.35
N VAL A 201 28.43 7.78 -43.38
CA VAL A 201 27.69 6.88 -42.47
C VAL A 201 26.63 6.06 -43.23
N ILE A 202 25.92 6.68 -44.19
CA ILE A 202 24.89 6.00 -45.00
C ILE A 202 25.50 4.90 -45.89
N LYS A 203 26.73 5.10 -46.38
CA LYS A 203 27.45 4.09 -47.18
C LYS A 203 27.90 2.91 -46.32
N GLU A 204 28.44 3.16 -45.14
CA GLU A 204 28.88 2.09 -44.23
C GLU A 204 27.72 1.22 -43.71
N GLU A 205 26.56 1.81 -43.44
CA GLU A 205 25.38 1.04 -42.99
C GLU A 205 24.77 0.22 -44.12
N ALA A 206 24.69 0.76 -45.35
CA ALA A 206 24.24 0.01 -46.53
C ALA A 206 25.17 -1.16 -46.89
N GLU A 207 26.49 -1.00 -46.71
CA GLU A 207 27.48 -2.07 -46.89
C GLU A 207 27.37 -3.16 -45.81
N LYS A 208 27.03 -2.81 -44.57
CA LYS A 208 26.79 -3.76 -43.46
C LYS A 208 25.48 -4.53 -43.63
N GLU A 209 24.39 -3.87 -44.06
CA GLU A 209 23.11 -4.53 -44.33
C GLU A 209 23.18 -5.47 -45.56
N GLY A 210 23.92 -5.10 -46.60
CA GLY A 210 24.18 -5.97 -47.76
C GLY A 210 24.93 -7.27 -47.43
N GLN A 211 25.70 -7.28 -46.34
CA GLN A 211 26.44 -8.46 -45.87
C GLN A 211 25.62 -9.34 -44.90
N GLY A 212 24.53 -8.84 -44.32
CA GLY A 212 23.86 -9.43 -43.15
C GLY A 212 22.97 -10.67 -43.37
N LEU A 213 22.50 -10.96 -44.59
CA LEU A 213 21.65 -12.14 -44.86
C LEU A 213 21.90 -12.77 -46.24
N VAL A 214 22.21 -11.96 -47.25
CA VAL A 214 22.45 -12.43 -48.62
C VAL A 214 23.84 -13.08 -48.78
N GLY A 215 24.86 -12.55 -48.08
CA GLY A 215 26.23 -13.10 -48.11
C GLY A 215 26.37 -14.50 -47.48
N SER A 216 25.52 -14.84 -46.53
CA SER A 216 25.50 -16.16 -45.85
C SER A 216 24.91 -17.26 -46.73
N MET A 217 23.87 -16.96 -47.53
CA MET A 217 23.27 -17.93 -48.46
C MET A 217 24.16 -18.23 -49.67
N SER A 218 24.87 -17.23 -50.20
CA SER A 218 25.79 -17.41 -51.34
C SER A 218 26.94 -18.37 -51.03
N LYS A 219 27.57 -18.26 -49.85
CA LYS A 219 28.67 -19.16 -49.43
C LYS A 219 28.24 -20.61 -49.22
N LYS A 220 26.99 -20.86 -48.78
CA LYS A 220 26.46 -22.23 -48.62
C LYS A 220 26.16 -22.90 -49.96
N LEU A 221 25.69 -22.15 -50.95
CA LEU A 221 25.42 -22.68 -52.31
C LEU A 221 26.70 -23.04 -53.07
N THR A 222 27.78 -22.27 -52.92
CA THR A 222 29.06 -22.57 -53.58
C THR A 222 29.80 -23.78 -52.97
N GLY A 223 29.48 -24.15 -51.72
CA GLY A 223 30.06 -25.33 -51.07
C GLY A 223 29.39 -26.66 -51.45
N LEU A 224 28.17 -26.63 -52.01
CA LEU A 224 27.44 -27.85 -52.40
C LEU A 224 27.76 -28.37 -53.81
N PHE A 225 28.43 -27.58 -54.66
CA PHE A 225 28.76 -27.93 -56.04
C PHE A 225 30.23 -28.30 -56.29
N LYS A 226 30.99 -28.58 -55.22
CA LYS A 226 32.33 -29.21 -55.32
C LYS A 226 32.28 -30.62 -54.74
N LYS A 227 31.77 -31.56 -55.54
CA LYS A 227 32.16 -32.98 -55.58
C LYS A 227 31.97 -33.49 -56.99
#